data_AF-A0A939UM29-F1
#
_entry.id   AF-A0A939UM29-F1
#
_cell.length_a   1.000
_cell.length_b   1.000
_cell.length_c   1.000
_cell.angle_alpha   90.00
_cell.angle_beta   90.00
_cell.angle_gamma   90.00
#
_symmetry.space_group_name_H-M   'P 1'
#
loop_
_entity.id
_entity.type
_entity.pdbx_description
1 polymer ?
#
loop_
_entity_poly.entity_id
_entity_poly.type
_entity_poly.pdbx_seq_one_letter_code
_entity_poly.pdbx_strand_id
1 'polypeptide(L)' 'QSVGVSASVGISIFPYDGKGYEELFQIADQALYDVKQHGKDGFKIAGMP' A
#
# COMPACT_ATOMS: atom_id res chain seq x y z
N GLN A 1 -7.66 29.27 7.77
CA GLN A 1 -6.66 28.66 6.87
C GLN A 1 -6.82 27.16 7.00
N SER A 2 -7.02 26.42 5.90
CA SER A 2 -7.27 24.97 5.94
C SER A 2 -5.99 24.22 5.64
N VAL A 3 -5.63 23.24 6.48
CA VAL A 3 -4.50 22.34 6.24
C VAL A 3 -4.99 21.18 5.39
N GLY A 4 -4.37 20.94 4.23
CA GLY A 4 -4.65 19.77 3.40
C GLY A 4 -3.82 18.58 3.88
N VAL A 5 -4.49 17.45 4.14
CA VAL A 5 -3.84 16.18 4.46
C VAL A 5 -4.04 15.24 3.28
N SER A 6 -2.94 14.65 2.80
CA SER A 6 -2.94 13.58 1.81
C SER A 6 -2.67 12.24 2.48
N ALA A 7 -3.08 11.15 1.81
CA ALA A 7 -2.85 9.79 2.31
C ALA A 7 -2.27 8.90 1.21
N SER A 8 -1.38 7.99 1.59
CA SER A 8 -0.87 6.93 0.71
C SER A 8 -1.35 5.60 1.25
N VAL A 9 -1.77 4.69 0.37
CA VAL A 9 -2.37 3.41 0.75
C VAL A 9 -1.69 2.26 0.00
N GLY A 10 -1.28 1.23 0.72
CA GLY A 10 -0.83 -0.03 0.15
C GLY A 10 -1.85 -1.13 0.44
N ILE A 11 -2.14 -1.97 -0.56
CA ILE A 11 -3.20 -2.99 -0.50
C ILE A 11 -2.59 -4.35 -0.81
N SER A 12 -2.90 -5.35 0.02
CA SER A 12 -2.59 -6.77 -0.19
C SER A 12 -3.88 -7.60 -0.19
N ILE A 13 -3.96 -8.66 -0.96
CA ILE A 13 -5.16 -9.48 -1.15
C ILE A 13 -4.86 -10.94 -0.77
N PHE A 14 -5.53 -11.44 0.27
CA PHE A 14 -5.56 -12.88 0.55
C PHE A 14 -6.41 -13.62 -0.50
N PRO A 15 -6.01 -14.81 -0.98
CA PRO A 15 -4.77 -15.54 -0.67
C PRO A 15 -3.63 -15.28 -1.68
N TYR A 16 -3.75 -14.26 -2.54
CA TYR A 16 -2.82 -14.00 -3.64
C TYR A 16 -1.47 -13.47 -3.14
N ASP A 17 -1.50 -12.53 -2.20
CA ASP A 17 -0.35 -11.88 -1.58
C ASP A 17 0.09 -12.58 -0.27
N GLY A 18 -0.19 -13.87 -0.14
CA GLY A 18 0.17 -14.63 1.05
C GLY A 18 -1.03 -15.20 1.81
N LYS A 19 -0.73 -16.04 2.79
CA LYS A 19 -1.74 -16.79 3.54
C LYS A 19 -1.74 -16.46 5.03
N GLY A 20 -0.65 -15.87 5.53
CA GLY A 20 -0.54 -15.35 6.88
C GLY A 20 -0.79 -13.84 6.96
N TYR A 21 -1.22 -13.38 8.14
CA TYR A 21 -1.34 -11.96 8.45
C TYR A 21 -0.01 -11.20 8.22
N GLU A 22 1.10 -11.76 8.71
CA GLU A 22 2.41 -11.11 8.59
C GLU A 22 2.83 -10.92 7.12
N GLU A 23 2.60 -11.92 6.26
CA GLU A 23 2.90 -11.84 4.83
C GLU A 23 2.07 -10.74 4.16
N LEU A 24 0.74 -10.76 4.38
CA LEU A 24 -0.18 -9.76 3.81
C LEU A 24 0.19 -8.35 4.29
N PHE A 25 0.48 -8.20 5.59
CA PHE A 25 0.84 -6.91 6.17
C PHE A 25 2.16 -6.38 5.59
N GLN A 26 3.19 -7.23 5.49
CA GLN A 26 4.47 -6.86 4.89
C GLN A 26 4.30 -6.45 3.42
N ILE A 27 3.47 -7.16 2.68
CA ILE A 27 3.23 -6.88 1.26
C ILE A 27 2.43 -5.58 1.07
N ALA A 28 1.42 -5.34 1.89
CA ALA A 28 0.71 -4.06 1.90
C ALA A 28 1.64 -2.88 2.27
N ASP A 29 2.54 -3.06 3.24
CA ASP A 29 3.51 -2.05 3.62
C ASP A 29 4.51 -1.76 2.49
N GLN A 30 4.97 -2.78 1.77
CA GLN A 30 5.81 -2.59 0.57
C GLN A 30 5.08 -1.80 -0.52
N ALA A 31 3.82 -2.14 -0.81
CA ALA A 31 3.01 -1.39 -1.76
C ALA A 31 2.78 0.06 -1.32
N LEU A 32 2.58 0.30 -0.02
CA LEU A 32 2.48 1.63 0.56
C LEU A 32 3.77 2.42 0.39
N TYR A 33 4.92 1.80 0.66
CA TYR A 33 6.23 2.44 0.52
C TYR A 33 6.48 2.86 -0.92
N ASP A 34 6.08 2.03 -1.88
CA ASP A 34 6.17 2.32 -3.30
C ASP A 34 5.36 3.58 -3.67
N VAL A 35 4.10 3.70 -3.22
CA VAL A 35 3.30 4.94 -3.39
C VAL A 35 4.00 6.15 -2.78
N LYS A 36 4.61 6.00 -1.60
CA LYS A 36 5.32 7.09 -0.93
C LYS A 36 6.55 7.58 -1.70
N GLN A 37 7.21 6.70 -2.45
CA GLN A 37 8.36 7.03 -3.29
C GLN A 37 7.92 7.56 -4.67
N HIS A 38 6.80 7.09 -5.21
CA HIS A 38 6.31 7.41 -6.55
C HIS A 38 5.20 8.48 -6.58
N GLY A 39 5.35 9.54 -5.79
CA GLY A 39 4.50 10.75 -5.89
C GLY A 39 3.53 10.99 -4.71
N LYS A 40 3.35 10.01 -3.81
CA LYS A 40 2.43 10.08 -2.65
C LYS A 40 0.97 10.27 -3.09
N ASP A 41 0.08 10.54 -2.14
CA ASP A 41 -1.36 10.83 -2.36
C ASP A 41 -2.05 9.86 -3.35
N GLY A 42 -1.96 8.57 -3.06
CA GLY A 42 -2.36 7.53 -4.00
C GLY A 42 -2.46 6.16 -3.36
N PHE A 43 -2.68 5.15 -4.19
CA PHE A 43 -2.74 3.76 -3.74
C PHE A 43 -2.04 2.81 -4.69
N LYS A 44 -1.56 1.68 -4.17
CA LYS A 44 -1.00 0.58 -4.96
C LYS A 44 -1.49 -0.75 -4.42
N ILE A 45 -1.83 -1.65 -5.34
CA ILE A 45 -2.23 -3.02 -5.04
C ILE A 45 -1.00 -3.90 -5.29
N ALA A 46 -0.62 -4.68 -4.30
CA ALA A 46 0.44 -5.66 -4.44
C ALA A 46 0.10 -6.71 -5.51
N GLY A 47 1.09 -7.07 -6.31
CA GLY A 47 0.92 -8.03 -7.41
C GLY A 47 0.28 -7.48 -8.69
N MET A 48 -0.25 -6.25 -8.70
CA MET A 48 -0.64 -5.57 -9.95
C MET A 48 0.52 -4.73 -10.51
N PRO A 49 0.81 -4.80 -11.82
CA PRO A 49 1.86 -4.00 -12.46
C PRO A 49 1.54 -2.51 -12.48
#